data_AF-A0A6L8KGM6-F1
#
_entry.id   AF-A0A6L8KGM6-F1
#
_cell.length_a   1.000
_cell.length_b   1.000
_cell.length_c   1.000
_cell.angle_alpha   90.00
_cell.angle_beta   90.00
_cell.angle_gamma   90.00
#
_symmetry.space_group_name_H-M   'P 1'
#
loop_
_entity.id
_entity.type
_entity.pdbx_description
1 polymer ?
#
loop_
_entity_poly.entity_id
_entity_poly.type
_entity_poly.pdbx_seq_one_letter_code
_entity_poly.pdbx_strand_id
1 'polypeptide(L)'
;MRDWNPEKVLRSHVRSAAKLWRKDGGYLNFKNSTKYDVIIDGKPYPPKAISSIAHFLATNKILRADEFVGSKEGIWHRRLKDLDFQILSKGEHADFSEQVSLSLKLPRATLQRKAAMAAKQAPAKVQVQVTRYVRSPHVVAERLLRANGYCERCRKPAPFKRLRDKKPYLEVHHIQLLSQGGLDSVENTQALCPNCHSEVHDRLRIEGYVE
;
A
#
# COMPACT_ATOMS: atom_id res chain seq x y z
N MET A 1 25.33 -23.08 7.30
CA MET A 1 24.82 -21.78 7.78
C MET A 1 25.06 -20.76 6.68
N ARG A 2 24.08 -19.94 6.29
CA ARG A 2 24.32 -18.90 5.26
C ARG A 2 25.20 -17.81 5.88
N ASP A 3 26.41 -17.64 5.35
CA ASP A 3 27.40 -16.68 5.86
C ASP A 3 27.13 -15.26 5.33
N TRP A 4 26.09 -14.62 5.89
CA TRP A 4 25.61 -13.32 5.43
C TRP A 4 26.28 -12.11 6.07
N ASN A 5 27.09 -12.30 7.12
CA ASN A 5 27.83 -11.23 7.81
C ASN A 5 27.08 -9.89 7.98
N PRO A 6 25.83 -9.89 8.49
CA PRO A 6 24.99 -8.68 8.59
C PRO A 6 25.65 -7.57 9.44
N GLU A 7 26.50 -7.92 10.40
CA GLU A 7 27.26 -7.01 11.25
C GLU A 7 28.21 -6.08 10.48
N LYS A 8 28.67 -6.48 9.29
CA LYS A 8 29.50 -5.61 8.42
C LYS A 8 28.72 -4.46 7.79
N VAL A 9 27.38 -4.55 7.75
CA VAL A 9 26.53 -3.48 7.23
C VAL A 9 26.41 -2.37 8.26
N LEU A 10 26.79 -1.14 7.90
CA LEU A 10 26.70 0.05 8.73
C LEU A 10 25.56 0.96 8.25
N ARG A 11 25.20 1.94 9.09
CA ARG A 11 24.15 2.94 8.78
C ARG A 11 24.43 3.71 7.50
N SER A 12 25.71 4.01 7.22
CA SER A 12 26.17 4.65 5.98
C SER A 12 25.86 3.82 4.73
N HIS A 13 26.06 2.49 4.80
CA HIS A 13 25.77 1.58 3.69
C HIS A 13 24.27 1.53 3.39
N VAL A 14 23.41 1.50 4.42
CA VAL A 14 21.95 1.52 4.27
C VAL A 14 21.47 2.82 3.61
N ARG A 15 22.01 3.97 4.02
CA ARG A 15 21.68 5.27 3.40
C ARG A 15 22.15 5.34 1.94
N SER A 16 23.36 4.85 1.64
CA SER A 16 23.86 4.77 0.26
C SER A 16 23.03 3.83 -0.60
N ALA A 17 22.58 2.69 -0.05
CA ALA A 17 21.66 1.78 -0.71
C ALA A 17 20.34 2.46 -1.08
N ALA A 18 19.78 3.27 -0.18
CA ALA A 18 18.55 4.02 -0.46
C ALA A 18 18.72 5.10 -1.55
N LYS A 19 19.93 5.66 -1.68
CA LYS A 19 20.27 6.59 -2.79
C LYS A 19 20.39 5.84 -4.12
N LEU A 20 20.99 4.65 -4.13
CA LEU A 20 21.09 3.81 -5.33
C LEU A 20 19.71 3.32 -5.80
N TRP A 21 18.90 2.78 -4.89
CA TRP A 21 17.54 2.33 -5.19
C TRP A 21 16.66 3.44 -5.77
N ARG A 22 16.85 4.69 -5.33
CA ARG A 22 16.14 5.84 -5.90
C ARG A 22 16.50 6.12 -7.36
N LYS A 23 17.74 5.84 -7.76
CA LYS A 23 18.20 6.03 -9.13
C LYS A 23 17.78 4.88 -10.05
N ASP A 24 17.73 3.66 -9.49
CA ASP A 24 17.38 2.44 -10.20
C ASP A 24 16.48 1.53 -9.35
N GLY A 25 15.16 1.71 -9.51
CA GLY A 25 14.10 1.04 -8.75
C GLY A 25 13.89 -0.45 -9.07
N GLY A 26 14.82 -1.08 -9.78
CA GLY A 26 14.86 -2.52 -10.05
C GLY A 26 16.26 -3.12 -9.88
N TYR A 27 17.17 -2.40 -9.22
CA TYR A 27 18.56 -2.81 -9.07
C TYR A 27 18.68 -4.25 -8.53
N LEU A 28 19.47 -5.08 -9.22
CA LEU A 28 19.64 -6.52 -8.95
C LEU A 28 18.34 -7.36 -9.04
N ASN A 29 17.37 -6.94 -9.88
CA ASN A 29 16.07 -7.59 -10.06
C ASN A 29 15.23 -7.68 -8.77
N PHE A 30 15.50 -6.83 -7.79
CA PHE A 30 14.63 -6.72 -6.62
C PHE A 30 13.34 -6.00 -7.01
N LYS A 31 12.23 -6.44 -6.38
CA LYS A 31 10.92 -5.79 -6.49
C LYS A 31 10.66 -4.93 -5.28
N ASN A 32 9.68 -4.03 -5.40
CA ASN A 32 9.11 -3.33 -4.26
C ASN A 32 8.57 -4.32 -3.20
N SER A 33 8.60 -3.87 -1.95
CA SER A 33 8.11 -4.58 -0.78
C SER A 33 6.61 -4.76 -0.83
N THR A 34 6.14 -5.95 -0.45
CA THR A 34 4.70 -6.26 -0.35
C THR A 34 4.18 -6.27 1.09
N LYS A 35 5.05 -6.50 2.09
CA LYS A 35 4.63 -6.67 3.50
C LYS A 35 5.22 -5.64 4.47
N TYR A 36 6.47 -5.24 4.26
CA TYR A 36 7.21 -4.36 5.17
C TYR A 36 8.04 -3.36 4.38
N ASP A 37 8.12 -2.12 4.87
CA ASP A 37 9.07 -1.11 4.46
C ASP A 37 10.08 -0.82 5.54
N VAL A 38 11.31 -0.50 5.13
CA VAL A 38 12.26 0.19 5.99
C VAL A 38 12.20 1.68 5.67
N ILE A 39 12.11 2.51 6.72
CA ILE A 39 12.04 3.97 6.59
C ILE A 39 13.46 4.54 6.68
N ILE A 40 13.89 5.23 5.63
CA ILE A 40 15.22 5.84 5.53
C ILE A 40 15.03 7.30 5.16
N ASP A 41 15.46 8.20 6.04
CA ASP A 41 15.31 9.65 5.88
C ASP A 41 13.86 10.05 5.51
N GLY A 42 12.88 9.45 6.18
CA GLY A 42 11.45 9.73 6.02
C GLY A 42 10.77 9.09 4.80
N LYS A 43 11.46 8.24 4.02
CA LYS A 43 10.91 7.59 2.82
C LYS A 43 10.87 6.06 2.97
N PRO A 44 9.85 5.38 2.44
CA PRO A 44 9.73 3.93 2.48
C PRO A 44 10.60 3.25 1.41
N TYR A 45 11.20 2.12 1.77
CA TYR A 45 12.00 1.30 0.87
C TYR A 45 11.81 -0.20 1.11
N PRO A 46 11.97 -1.05 0.07
CA PRO A 46 11.94 -2.50 0.22
C PRO A 46 13.09 -3.03 1.08
N PRO A 47 12.84 -3.65 2.25
CA PRO A 47 13.89 -4.10 3.16
C PRO A 47 14.85 -5.09 2.51
N LYS A 48 14.36 -5.99 1.64
CA LYS A 48 15.19 -6.97 0.93
C LYS A 48 16.19 -6.30 -0.01
N ALA A 49 15.72 -5.35 -0.82
CA ALA A 49 16.57 -4.66 -1.79
C ALA A 49 17.61 -3.81 -1.08
N ILE A 50 17.19 -3.02 -0.08
CA ILE A 50 18.09 -2.19 0.72
C ILE A 50 19.15 -3.04 1.41
N SER A 51 18.75 -4.17 2.01
CA SER A 51 19.67 -5.07 2.69
C SER A 51 20.68 -5.69 1.74
N SER A 52 20.25 -6.12 0.55
CA SER A 52 21.14 -6.67 -0.47
C SER A 52 22.17 -5.64 -0.96
N ILE A 53 21.72 -4.43 -1.29
CA ILE A 53 22.59 -3.36 -1.77
C ILE A 53 23.56 -2.93 -0.66
N ALA A 54 23.08 -2.77 0.58
CA ALA A 54 23.92 -2.39 1.71
C ALA A 54 24.97 -3.46 2.04
N HIS A 55 24.60 -4.75 1.94
CA HIS A 55 25.55 -5.86 2.07
C HIS A 55 26.60 -5.87 0.96
N PHE A 56 26.19 -5.62 -0.28
CA PHE A 56 27.11 -5.49 -1.40
C PHE A 56 28.10 -4.33 -1.18
N LEU A 57 27.62 -3.17 -0.75
CA LEU A 57 28.48 -2.02 -0.42
C LEU A 57 29.46 -2.32 0.72
N ALA A 58 29.09 -3.18 1.67
CA ALA A 58 29.91 -3.51 2.83
C ALA A 58 30.94 -4.63 2.56
N THR A 59 30.62 -5.58 1.66
CA THR A 59 31.35 -6.85 1.54
C THR A 59 31.75 -7.20 0.10
N ASN A 60 31.27 -6.43 -0.87
CA ASN A 60 31.36 -6.71 -2.31
C ASN A 60 30.69 -8.03 -2.75
N LYS A 61 29.82 -8.60 -1.91
CA LYS A 61 29.05 -9.82 -2.20
C LYS A 61 27.58 -9.50 -2.43
N ILE A 62 27.01 -10.03 -3.52
CA ILE A 62 25.59 -9.86 -3.84
C ILE A 62 24.77 -10.89 -3.08
N LEU A 63 23.67 -10.44 -2.45
CA LEU A 63 22.62 -11.33 -1.94
C LEU A 63 21.43 -11.30 -2.90
N ARG A 64 20.99 -12.46 -3.37
CA ARG A 64 19.86 -12.57 -4.30
C ARG A 64 18.54 -12.60 -3.56
N ALA A 65 17.45 -12.23 -4.25
CA ALA A 65 16.14 -12.07 -3.64
C ALA A 65 15.57 -13.35 -2.99
N ASP A 66 15.90 -14.51 -3.56
CA ASP A 66 15.56 -15.86 -3.09
C ASP A 66 16.33 -16.28 -1.83
N GLU A 67 17.45 -15.63 -1.55
CA GLU A 67 18.17 -15.83 -0.30
C GLU A 67 17.44 -15.20 0.90
N PHE A 68 16.60 -14.19 0.69
CA PHE A 68 15.90 -13.52 1.80
C PHE A 68 14.67 -14.30 2.27
N VAL A 69 14.70 -14.72 3.55
CA VAL A 69 13.49 -15.18 4.26
C VAL A 69 12.59 -13.99 4.56
N GLY A 70 11.37 -13.99 4.03
CA GLY A 70 10.40 -12.90 4.14
C GLY A 70 9.69 -12.83 5.50
N SER A 71 10.42 -12.65 6.60
CA SER A 71 9.86 -12.54 7.96
C SER A 71 10.28 -11.24 8.66
N LYS A 72 9.37 -10.68 9.49
CA LYS A 72 9.57 -9.45 10.29
C LYS A 72 10.75 -9.56 11.27
N GLU A 73 11.09 -10.79 11.67
CA GLU A 73 12.19 -11.11 12.58
C GLU A 73 13.38 -11.79 11.88
N GLY A 74 13.41 -11.72 10.54
CA GLY A 74 14.55 -12.16 9.74
C GLY A 74 15.82 -11.38 10.08
N ILE A 75 16.98 -12.00 9.81
CA ILE A 75 18.32 -11.46 10.12
C ILE A 75 18.45 -10.00 9.64
N TRP A 76 17.98 -9.71 8.43
CA TRP A 76 18.05 -8.38 7.83
C TRP A 76 17.10 -7.35 8.46
N HIS A 77 15.92 -7.78 8.92
CA HIS A 77 15.01 -6.89 9.65
C HIS A 77 15.59 -6.52 11.02
N ARG A 78 16.18 -7.50 11.73
CA ARG A 78 16.91 -7.25 12.98
C ARG A 78 18.08 -6.30 12.77
N ARG A 79 18.92 -6.56 11.75
CA ARG A 79 20.06 -5.69 11.47
C ARG A 79 19.66 -4.25 11.15
N LEU A 80 18.59 -4.05 10.38
CA LEU A 80 18.08 -2.70 10.08
C LEU A 80 17.55 -2.00 11.35
N LYS A 81 16.85 -2.73 12.24
CA LYS A 81 16.41 -2.21 13.54
C LYS A 81 17.61 -1.85 14.44
N ASP A 82 18.63 -2.69 14.51
CA ASP A 82 19.86 -2.45 15.30
C ASP A 82 20.64 -1.21 14.82
N LEU A 83 20.40 -0.77 13.58
CA LEU A 83 20.97 0.45 12.99
C LEU A 83 20.01 1.66 13.09
N ASP A 84 19.00 1.57 13.94
CA ASP A 84 17.96 2.58 14.19
C ASP A 84 17.10 2.92 12.95
N PHE A 85 16.87 1.96 12.06
CA PHE A 85 15.89 2.13 10.99
C PHE A 85 14.55 1.52 11.38
N GLN A 86 13.50 2.33 11.26
CA GLN A 86 12.15 1.88 11.53
C GLN A 86 11.67 0.95 10.41
N ILE A 87 11.06 -0.17 10.79
CA ILE A 87 10.37 -1.06 9.86
C ILE A 87 8.87 -0.92 10.07
N LEU A 88 8.17 -0.47 9.03
CA LEU A 88 6.72 -0.35 9.02
C LEU A 88 6.11 -1.52 8.26
N SER A 89 5.02 -2.07 8.79
CA SER A 89 4.18 -2.98 8.02
C SER A 89 3.34 -2.15 7.05
N LYS A 90 3.22 -2.60 5.79
CA LYS A 90 2.40 -1.94 4.76
C LYS A 90 0.88 -2.02 5.01
N GLY A 91 0.44 -2.53 6.16
CA GLY A 91 -0.91 -2.26 6.69
C GLY A 91 -1.59 -3.47 7.31
N GLU A 92 -2.29 -3.21 8.42
CA GLU A 92 -3.24 -4.12 9.06
C GLU A 92 -4.36 -4.58 8.10
N HIS A 93 -4.63 -3.84 7.01
CA HIS A 93 -5.65 -4.19 6.01
C HIS A 93 -5.25 -5.33 5.06
N ALA A 94 -3.99 -5.39 4.61
CA ALA A 94 -3.51 -6.50 3.79
C ALA A 94 -3.44 -7.80 4.62
N ASP A 95 -3.02 -7.67 5.88
CA ASP A 95 -3.02 -8.76 6.85
C ASP A 95 -4.45 -9.24 7.16
N PHE A 96 -5.40 -8.32 7.36
CA PHE A 96 -6.79 -8.68 7.61
C PHE A 96 -7.46 -9.36 6.41
N SER A 97 -7.25 -8.87 5.17
CA SER A 97 -7.82 -9.52 3.98
C SER A 97 -7.24 -10.92 3.77
N GLU A 98 -5.95 -11.13 4.04
CA GLU A 98 -5.32 -12.46 4.03
C GLU A 98 -5.95 -13.36 5.11
N GLN A 99 -6.13 -12.86 6.33
CA GLN A 99 -6.80 -13.58 7.42
C GLN A 99 -8.27 -13.92 7.13
N VAL A 100 -9.01 -13.02 6.48
CA VAL A 100 -10.38 -13.28 6.00
C VAL A 100 -10.35 -14.39 4.95
N SER A 101 -9.40 -14.34 4.01
CA SER A 101 -9.27 -15.35 2.95
C SER A 101 -8.92 -16.73 3.52
N LEU A 102 -8.07 -16.79 4.56
CA LEU A 102 -7.81 -18.02 5.32
C LEU A 102 -9.05 -18.49 6.09
N SER A 103 -9.80 -17.57 6.68
CA SER A 103 -11.02 -17.88 7.41
C SER A 103 -12.11 -18.44 6.50
N LEU A 104 -12.26 -17.92 5.28
CA LEU A 104 -13.22 -18.43 4.28
C LEU A 104 -12.98 -19.89 3.86
N LYS A 105 -11.77 -20.42 4.09
CA LYS A 105 -11.44 -21.84 3.85
C LYS A 105 -11.90 -22.77 5.00
N LEU A 106 -12.35 -22.21 6.12
CA LEU A 106 -12.80 -22.99 7.28
C LEU A 106 -14.24 -23.48 7.09
N PRO A 107 -14.63 -24.63 7.68
CA PRO A 107 -16.01 -25.07 7.70
C PRO A 107 -16.93 -24.03 8.37
N ARG A 108 -18.16 -23.87 7.88
CA ARG A 108 -19.14 -22.89 8.38
C ARG A 108 -19.35 -22.96 9.89
N ALA A 109 -19.42 -24.16 10.47
CA ALA A 109 -19.55 -24.35 11.92
C ALA A 109 -18.36 -23.78 12.70
N THR A 110 -17.14 -23.90 12.16
CA THR A 110 -15.93 -23.34 12.76
C THR A 110 -15.93 -21.81 12.68
N LEU A 111 -16.36 -21.25 11.54
CA LEU A 111 -16.53 -19.80 11.38
C LEU A 111 -17.53 -19.23 12.39
N GLN A 112 -18.70 -19.86 12.52
CA GLN A 112 -19.73 -19.44 13.48
C GLN A 112 -19.21 -19.44 14.92
N ARG A 113 -18.51 -20.51 15.33
CA ARG A 113 -17.91 -20.59 16.66
C ARG A 113 -16.86 -19.49 16.88
N LYS A 114 -15.98 -19.24 15.91
CA LYS A 114 -14.96 -18.16 15.99
C LYS A 114 -15.60 -16.77 16.06
N ALA A 115 -16.62 -16.50 15.25
CA ALA A 115 -17.36 -15.24 15.27
C ALA A 115 -18.10 -15.00 16.60
N ALA A 116 -18.75 -16.04 17.15
CA ALA A 116 -19.41 -15.97 18.45
C ALA A 116 -18.43 -15.71 19.60
N MET A 117 -17.21 -16.24 19.52
CA MET A 117 -16.15 -15.95 20.49
C MET A 117 -15.66 -14.50 20.39
N ALA A 118 -15.48 -13.97 19.17
CA ALA A 118 -15.08 -12.58 18.96
C ALA A 118 -16.13 -11.58 19.50
N ALA A 119 -17.43 -11.91 19.38
CA ALA A 119 -18.51 -11.07 19.87
C ALA A 119 -18.57 -10.91 21.41
N LYS A 120 -17.80 -11.70 22.16
CA LYS A 120 -17.72 -11.60 23.63
C LYS A 120 -16.85 -10.44 24.11
N GLN A 121 -16.05 -9.83 23.24
CA GLN A 121 -15.13 -8.75 23.57
C GLN A 121 -15.33 -7.58 22.61
N ALA A 122 -15.27 -6.36 23.13
CA ALA A 122 -15.27 -5.18 22.28
C ALA A 122 -13.99 -5.16 21.42
N PRO A 123 -14.07 -4.79 20.14
CA PRO A 123 -12.88 -4.70 19.29
C PRO A 123 -11.94 -3.61 19.82
N ALA A 124 -10.64 -3.88 19.76
CA ALA A 124 -9.63 -2.89 20.08
C ALA A 124 -9.73 -1.69 19.13
N LYS A 125 -9.54 -0.48 19.66
CA LYS A 125 -9.45 0.75 18.86
C LYS A 125 -7.99 1.02 18.54
N VAL A 126 -7.71 1.30 17.27
CA VAL A 126 -6.39 1.74 16.80
C VAL A 126 -6.52 3.18 16.31
N GLN A 127 -5.59 4.05 16.73
CA GLN A 127 -5.48 5.40 16.19
C GLN A 127 -4.49 5.39 15.02
N VAL A 128 -4.90 5.98 13.89
CA VAL A 128 -4.08 6.10 12.69
C VAL A 128 -3.94 7.57 12.29
N GLN A 129 -2.74 7.97 11.87
CA GLN A 129 -2.50 9.26 11.23
C GLN A 129 -2.57 9.08 9.71
N VAL A 130 -3.33 9.94 9.03
CA VAL A 130 -3.51 9.88 7.57
C VAL A 130 -3.20 11.21 6.92
N THR A 131 -2.45 11.18 5.82
CA THR A 131 -2.21 12.34 4.97
C THR A 131 -3.26 12.37 3.86
N ARG A 132 -3.83 13.55 3.57
CA ARG A 132 -4.82 13.74 2.51
C ARG A 132 -4.51 14.96 1.67
N TYR A 133 -4.83 14.88 0.39
CA TYR A 133 -4.80 16.03 -0.51
C TYR A 133 -6.04 16.89 -0.31
N VAL A 134 -5.84 18.22 -0.22
CA VAL A 134 -6.94 19.19 -0.27
C VAL A 134 -7.39 19.29 -1.73
N ARG A 135 -8.65 18.94 -1.99
CA ARG A 135 -9.25 18.93 -3.32
C ARG A 135 -10.10 20.17 -3.55
N SER A 136 -10.09 20.68 -4.77
CA SER A 136 -10.94 21.75 -5.26
C SER A 136 -12.40 21.28 -5.35
N PRO A 137 -13.33 21.91 -4.59
CA PRO A 137 -14.74 21.58 -4.69
C PRO A 137 -15.31 21.93 -6.07
N HIS A 138 -14.72 22.90 -6.79
CA HIS A 138 -15.17 23.32 -8.11
C HIS A 138 -14.89 22.24 -9.18
N VAL A 139 -13.73 21.60 -9.13
CA VAL A 139 -13.38 20.48 -10.03
C VAL A 139 -14.35 19.31 -9.85
N VAL A 140 -14.65 18.98 -8.59
CA VAL A 140 -15.59 17.91 -8.24
C VAL A 140 -17.00 18.26 -8.73
N ALA A 141 -17.48 19.48 -8.48
CA ALA A 141 -18.81 19.91 -8.88
C ALA A 141 -18.97 19.90 -10.41
N GLU A 142 -18.01 20.46 -11.14
CA GLU A 142 -18.02 20.50 -12.60
C GLU A 142 -18.04 19.10 -13.21
N ARG A 143 -17.19 18.18 -12.73
CA ARG A 143 -17.17 16.79 -13.19
C ARG A 143 -18.51 16.07 -12.93
N LEU A 144 -19.13 16.30 -11.77
CA LEU A 144 -20.45 15.72 -11.46
C LEU A 144 -21.58 16.29 -12.33
N LEU A 145 -21.53 17.58 -12.67
CA LEU A 145 -22.48 18.20 -13.59
C LEU A 145 -22.36 17.60 -15.00
N ARG A 146 -21.13 17.48 -15.52
CA ARG A 146 -20.87 16.84 -16.83
C ARG A 146 -21.37 15.40 -16.90
N ALA A 147 -21.21 14.65 -15.81
CA ALA A 147 -21.66 13.27 -15.73
C ALA A 147 -23.19 13.11 -15.77
N ASN A 148 -23.93 14.17 -15.46
CA ASN A 148 -25.40 14.21 -15.46
C ASN A 148 -26.07 13.01 -14.76
N GLY A 149 -25.46 12.54 -13.67
CA GLY A 149 -25.97 11.41 -12.89
C GLY A 149 -25.71 10.03 -13.51
N TYR A 150 -24.86 9.90 -14.52
CA TYR A 150 -24.44 8.63 -15.11
C TYR A 150 -22.95 8.39 -14.87
N CYS A 151 -22.59 7.13 -14.57
CA CYS A 151 -21.20 6.72 -14.47
C CYS A 151 -20.50 6.83 -15.82
N GLU A 152 -19.35 7.52 -15.89
CA GLU A 152 -18.63 7.75 -17.14
C GLU A 152 -17.89 6.50 -17.64
N ARG A 153 -17.78 5.44 -16.82
CA ARG A 153 -17.20 4.15 -17.19
C ARG A 153 -18.25 3.14 -17.66
N CYS A 154 -19.21 2.77 -16.81
CA CYS A 154 -20.21 1.75 -17.15
C CYS A 154 -21.50 2.29 -17.77
N ARG A 155 -21.64 3.62 -17.88
CA ARG A 155 -22.79 4.32 -18.47
C ARG A 155 -24.14 4.08 -17.77
N LYS A 156 -24.16 3.37 -16.64
CA LYS A 156 -25.35 3.18 -15.80
C LYS A 156 -25.64 4.44 -14.98
N PRO A 157 -26.91 4.71 -14.64
CA PRO A 157 -27.26 5.80 -13.73
C PRO A 157 -26.62 5.58 -12.36
N ALA A 158 -26.46 6.66 -11.59
CA ALA A 158 -26.04 6.59 -10.20
C ALA A 158 -26.92 5.62 -9.41
N PRO A 159 -26.34 4.80 -8.52
CA PRO A 159 -27.08 3.74 -7.82
C PRO A 159 -28.16 4.26 -6.88
N PHE A 160 -28.01 5.49 -6.38
CA PHE A 160 -28.99 6.14 -5.53
C PHE A 160 -28.83 7.67 -5.58
N LYS A 161 -29.77 8.37 -4.96
CA LYS A 161 -29.71 9.81 -4.72
C LYS A 161 -29.31 10.08 -3.27
N ARG A 162 -28.39 11.03 -3.05
CA ARG A 162 -27.98 11.48 -1.71
C ARG A 162 -29.20 11.95 -0.92
N LEU A 163 -29.30 11.56 0.35
CA LEU A 163 -30.43 11.95 1.19
C LEU A 163 -30.48 13.46 1.45
N ARG A 164 -29.32 14.09 1.58
CA ARG A 164 -29.14 15.51 1.93
C ARG A 164 -29.70 16.46 0.87
N ASP A 165 -29.39 16.22 -0.40
CA ASP A 165 -29.63 17.16 -1.51
C ASP A 165 -30.38 16.52 -2.70
N LYS A 166 -30.75 15.24 -2.59
CA LYS A 166 -31.43 14.45 -3.62
C LYS A 166 -30.65 14.35 -4.95
N LYS A 167 -29.36 14.69 -4.97
CA LYS A 167 -28.53 14.59 -6.18
C LYS A 167 -28.05 13.14 -6.42
N PRO A 168 -27.83 12.73 -7.68
CA PRO A 168 -27.25 11.42 -8.01
C PRO A 168 -25.91 11.19 -7.29
N TYR A 169 -25.70 9.99 -6.71
CA TYR A 169 -24.45 9.64 -6.03
C TYR A 169 -23.41 9.06 -7.01
N LEU A 170 -22.39 9.85 -7.33
CA LEU A 170 -21.17 9.42 -8.02
C LEU A 170 -19.94 9.90 -7.22
N GLU A 171 -18.82 9.22 -7.43
CA GLU A 171 -17.52 9.50 -6.82
C GLU A 171 -16.55 10.01 -7.90
N VAL A 172 -15.87 11.12 -7.63
CA VAL A 172 -14.91 11.70 -8.57
C VAL A 172 -13.52 11.13 -8.33
N HIS A 173 -13.07 10.34 -9.28
CA HIS A 173 -11.77 9.68 -9.34
C HIS A 173 -10.78 10.50 -10.16
N HIS A 174 -9.51 10.56 -9.76
CA HIS A 174 -8.44 11.16 -10.57
C HIS A 174 -7.81 10.09 -11.47
N ILE A 175 -7.73 10.33 -12.77
CA ILE A 175 -7.21 9.37 -13.77
C ILE A 175 -5.72 9.12 -13.53
N GLN A 176 -4.92 10.19 -13.53
CA GLN A 176 -3.60 10.20 -12.92
C GLN A 176 -3.77 10.56 -11.45
N LEU A 177 -3.39 9.65 -10.57
CA LEU A 177 -3.57 9.81 -9.13
C LEU A 177 -2.79 11.01 -8.59
N LEU A 178 -3.37 11.72 -7.62
CA LEU A 178 -2.69 12.82 -6.93
C LEU A 178 -1.39 12.36 -6.25
N SER A 179 -1.38 11.13 -5.71
CA SER A 179 -0.18 10.50 -5.14
C SER A 179 0.96 10.28 -6.14
N GLN A 180 0.64 10.33 -7.43
CA GLN A 180 1.58 10.16 -8.55
C GLN A 180 1.81 11.45 -9.31
N GLY A 181 1.57 12.60 -8.66
CA GLY A 181 1.75 13.92 -9.26
C GLY A 181 0.64 14.33 -10.23
N GLY A 182 -0.50 13.63 -10.25
CA GLY A 182 -1.68 14.04 -11.00
C GLY A 182 -2.21 15.39 -10.52
N LEU A 183 -2.71 16.19 -11.46
CA LEU A 183 -3.29 17.50 -11.15
C LEU A 183 -4.76 17.37 -10.75
N ASP A 184 -5.21 18.24 -9.85
CA ASP A 184 -6.63 18.36 -9.52
C ASP A 184 -7.35 19.23 -10.57
N SER A 185 -7.68 18.62 -11.70
CA SER A 185 -8.30 19.27 -12.86
C SER A 185 -9.50 18.48 -13.36
N VAL A 186 -10.38 19.12 -14.11
CA VAL A 186 -11.56 18.43 -14.67
C VAL A 186 -11.09 17.38 -15.67
N GLU A 187 -10.08 17.68 -16.48
CA GLU A 187 -9.49 16.82 -17.50
C GLU A 187 -8.90 15.55 -16.89
N ASN A 188 -8.28 15.66 -15.70
CA ASN A 188 -7.72 14.53 -14.97
C ASN A 188 -8.73 13.84 -14.03
N THR A 189 -10.03 14.08 -14.17
CA THR A 189 -11.04 13.43 -13.32
C THR A 189 -12.08 12.68 -14.12
N GLN A 190 -12.71 11.70 -13.46
CA GLN A 190 -13.82 10.94 -13.98
C GLN A 190 -14.88 10.72 -12.89
N ALA A 191 -16.16 10.85 -13.22
CA ALA A 191 -17.27 10.54 -12.32
C ALA A 191 -17.66 9.06 -12.44
N LEU A 192 -17.51 8.31 -11.36
CA LEU A 192 -17.73 6.87 -11.32
C LEU A 192 -18.82 6.50 -10.32
N CYS A 193 -19.57 5.43 -10.61
CA CYS A 193 -20.37 4.80 -9.56
C CYS A 193 -19.45 4.07 -8.56
N PRO A 194 -19.91 3.80 -7.33
CA PRO A 194 -19.09 3.18 -6.28
C PRO A 194 -18.44 1.88 -6.74
N ASN A 195 -19.17 1.02 -7.44
CA ASN A 195 -18.66 -0.26 -7.93
C ASN A 195 -17.51 -0.06 -8.92
N CYS A 196 -17.71 0.79 -9.93
CA CYS A 196 -16.66 1.08 -10.92
C CYS A 196 -15.46 1.77 -10.29
N HIS A 197 -15.66 2.64 -9.31
CA HIS A 197 -14.59 3.31 -8.59
C HIS A 197 -13.77 2.30 -7.78
N SER A 198 -14.42 1.41 -7.03
CA SER A 198 -13.77 0.33 -6.30
C SER A 198 -12.97 -0.60 -7.23
N GLU A 199 -13.52 -0.98 -8.38
CA GLU A 199 -12.80 -1.80 -9.38
C GLU A 199 -11.53 -1.12 -9.91
N VAL A 200 -11.57 0.21 -10.14
CA VAL A 200 -10.37 0.95 -10.56
C VAL A 200 -9.31 0.88 -9.46
N HIS A 201 -9.69 1.17 -8.22
CA HIS A 201 -8.74 1.10 -7.08
C HIS A 201 -8.21 -0.31 -6.84
N ASP A 202 -9.04 -1.34 -6.99
CA ASP A 202 -8.60 -2.73 -6.86
C ASP A 202 -7.53 -3.09 -7.89
N ARG A 203 -7.73 -2.69 -9.15
CA ARG A 203 -6.71 -2.83 -10.20
C ARG A 203 -5.44 -2.05 -9.89
N LEU A 204 -5.56 -0.79 -9.49
CA LEU A 204 -4.40 0.05 -9.17
C LEU A 204 -3.59 -0.52 -7.98
N ARG A 205 -4.23 -1.19 -7.01
CA ARG A 205 -3.53 -1.89 -5.93
C ARG A 205 -2.68 -3.05 -6.45
N ILE A 206 -3.26 -3.88 -7.33
CA ILE A 206 -2.57 -5.03 -7.93
C ILE A 206 -1.38 -4.57 -8.77
N GLU A 207 -1.52 -3.45 -9.47
CA GLU A 207 -0.48 -2.85 -10.31
C GLU A 207 0.57 -2.05 -9.49
N GLY A 208 0.36 -1.86 -8.18
CA GLY A 208 1.29 -1.18 -7.28
C GLY A 208 1.25 0.35 -7.33
N TYR A 209 0.15 0.92 -7.80
CA TYR A 209 -0.03 2.36 -7.99
C TYR A 209 -0.69 3.08 -6.80
N VAL A 210 -1.37 2.35 -5.93
CA VAL A 210 -1.97 2.85 -4.67
C VAL A 210 -1.56 1.96 -3.51
N GLU A 211 -1.22 2.58 -2.37
CA GLU A 211 -0.98 1.92 -1.08
C GLU A 211 -2.30 1.55 -0.39
#